data_AF-A0A397AS55-F1
#
_entry.id   AF-A0A397AS55-F1
#
_cell.length_a   1.000
_cell.length_b   1.000
_cell.length_c   1.000
_cell.angle_alpha   90.00
_cell.angle_beta   90.00
_cell.angle_gamma   90.00
#
_symmetry.space_group_name_H-M   'P 1'
#
loop_
_entity.id
_entity.type
_entity.pdbx_description
1 polymer ?
#
loop_
_entity_poly.entity_id
_entity_poly.type
_entity_poly.pdbx_seq_one_letter_code
_entity_poly.pdbx_strand_id
1 'polypeptide(L)'
;MQPQRSQVLGLYRDILRLHRRKLEPVMRVLGDRYVRDEFKLHKSAKPEFVHGFLTEWQNYRTMLQERQTHFGQDLSADTRKLLDDQQKQKLLDLHAAATKPTDTNNT
;
A
#
# COMPACT_ATOMS: atom_id res chain seq x y z
N MET A 1 13.66 -19.62 12.10
CA MET A 1 13.23 -20.66 11.14
C MET A 1 13.10 -20.02 9.77
N GLN A 2 13.65 -20.64 8.71
CA GLN A 2 13.48 -20.10 7.36
C GLN A 2 12.03 -20.33 6.89
N PRO A 3 11.40 -19.36 6.22
CA PRO A 3 10.02 -19.48 5.76
C PRO A 3 9.90 -20.53 4.66
N GLN A 4 8.87 -21.37 4.74
CA GLN A 4 8.64 -22.42 3.75
C GLN A 4 8.23 -21.77 2.41
N ARG A 5 8.82 -22.22 1.29
CA ARG A 5 8.49 -21.71 -0.06
C ARG A 5 6.98 -21.70 -0.35
N SER A 6 6.24 -22.68 0.15
CA SER A 6 4.78 -22.76 0.02
C SER A 6 4.06 -21.60 0.71
N GLN A 7 4.52 -21.17 1.89
CA GLN A 7 3.95 -20.04 2.63
C GLN A 7 4.15 -18.72 1.88
N VAL A 8 5.36 -18.49 1.35
CA VAL A 8 5.68 -17.28 0.56
C VAL A 8 4.83 -17.20 -0.70
N LEU A 9 4.69 -18.32 -1.42
CA LEU A 9 3.84 -18.39 -2.61
C LEU A 9 2.35 -18.24 -2.27
N GLY A 10 1.92 -18.73 -1.11
CA GLY A 10 0.57 -18.53 -0.60
C GLY A 10 0.28 -17.05 -0.38
N LEU A 11 1.15 -16.35 0.35
CA LEU A 11 1.02 -14.92 0.63
C LEU A 11 0.97 -14.09 -0.66
N TYR A 12 1.89 -14.35 -1.60
CA TYR A 12 1.91 -13.70 -2.91
C TYR A 12 0.58 -13.84 -3.67
N ARG A 13 0.02 -15.07 -3.72
CA ARG A 13 -1.24 -15.34 -4.43
C ARG A 13 -2.43 -14.68 -3.74
N ASP A 14 -2.43 -14.66 -2.40
CA ASP A 14 -3.48 -14.03 -1.61
C ASP A 14 -3.52 -12.51 -1.81
N ILE A 15 -2.36 -11.84 -1.80
CA ILE A 15 -2.28 -10.41 -2.06
C ILE A 15 -2.84 -10.06 -3.45
N LEU A 16 -2.43 -10.78 -4.49
CA LEU A 16 -2.96 -10.54 -5.85
C LEU A 16 -4.46 -10.85 -5.99
N ARG A 17 -4.98 -11.79 -5.19
CA ARG A 17 -6.43 -12.04 -5.11
C ARG A 17 -7.16 -10.89 -4.43
N LEU A 18 -6.60 -10.36 -3.34
CA LEU A 18 -7.15 -9.20 -2.65
C LEU A 18 -7.10 -7.96 -3.54
N HIS A 19 -6.02 -7.73 -4.28
CA HIS A 19 -5.94 -6.66 -5.28
C HIS A 19 -7.10 -6.70 -6.28
N ARG A 20 -7.42 -7.88 -6.83
CA ARG A 20 -8.56 -8.02 -7.74
C ARG A 20 -9.91 -7.71 -7.10
N ARG A 21 -10.07 -7.99 -5.81
CA ARG A 21 -11.33 -7.85 -5.08
C ARG A 21 -11.53 -6.47 -4.45
N LYS A 22 -10.44 -5.78 -4.11
CA LYS A 22 -10.44 -4.59 -3.25
C LYS A 22 -9.90 -3.33 -3.92
N LEU A 23 -9.07 -3.46 -4.96
CA LEU A 23 -8.51 -2.32 -5.68
C LEU A 23 -9.27 -2.03 -6.98
N GLU A 24 -9.47 -0.75 -7.24
CA GLU A 24 -9.93 -0.27 -8.54
C GLU A 24 -8.96 -0.68 -9.66
N PRO A 25 -9.43 -0.83 -10.91
CA PRO A 25 -8.62 -1.32 -12.02
C PRO A 25 -7.31 -0.55 -12.23
N VAL A 26 -7.33 0.78 -12.11
CA VAL A 26 -6.14 1.62 -12.33
C VAL A 26 -5.08 1.40 -11.24
N MET A 27 -5.49 1.32 -9.98
CA MET A 27 -4.58 1.08 -8.85
C MET A 27 -3.98 -0.33 -8.91
N ARG A 28 -4.74 -1.30 -9.43
CA ARG A 28 -4.29 -2.68 -9.59
C ARG A 28 -3.10 -2.81 -10.55
N VAL A 29 -3.07 -2.02 -11.63
CA VAL A 29 -1.97 -2.10 -12.62
C VAL A 29 -0.63 -1.80 -11.94
N LEU A 30 -0.58 -0.73 -11.15
CA LEU A 30 0.62 -0.34 -10.41
C LEU A 30 0.91 -1.34 -9.27
N GLY A 31 -0.11 -1.67 -8.47
CA GLY A 31 0.04 -2.57 -7.33
C GLY A 31 0.50 -3.97 -7.71
N ASP A 32 -0.09 -4.59 -8.74
CA ASP A 32 0.28 -5.94 -9.19
C ASP A 32 1.68 -6.00 -9.78
N ARG A 33 2.16 -4.91 -10.38
CA ARG A 33 3.55 -4.80 -10.86
C ARG A 33 4.50 -4.71 -9.67
N TYR A 34 4.23 -3.82 -8.73
CA TYR A 34 5.05 -3.64 -7.54
C TYR A 34 5.20 -4.93 -6.72
N VAL A 35 4.09 -5.63 -6.44
CA VAL A 35 4.11 -6.93 -5.74
C VAL A 35 5.00 -7.94 -6.47
N ARG A 36 4.90 -8.01 -7.80
CA ARG A 36 5.71 -8.92 -8.61
C ARG A 36 7.20 -8.62 -8.51
N ASP A 37 7.56 -7.35 -8.60
CA ASP A 37 8.95 -6.90 -8.58
C ASP A 37 9.57 -7.15 -7.20
N GLU A 38 8.87 -6.79 -6.12
CA GLU A 38 9.33 -6.98 -4.74
C GLU A 38 9.53 -8.46 -4.37
N PHE A 39 8.56 -9.31 -4.69
CA PHE A 39 8.69 -10.76 -4.43
C PHE A 39 9.77 -11.40 -5.31
N LYS A 40 10.03 -10.87 -6.51
CA LYS A 40 11.13 -11.35 -7.37
C LYS A 40 12.48 -10.95 -6.79
N LEU A 41 12.62 -9.70 -6.33
CA LEU A 41 13.85 -9.19 -5.72
C LEU A 41 14.19 -9.97 -4.44
N HIS A 42 13.17 -10.32 -3.64
CA HIS A 42 13.35 -11.06 -2.39
C HIS A 42 13.60 -12.56 -2.53
N LYS A 43 13.57 -13.13 -3.75
CA LYS A 43 13.93 -14.55 -3.97
C LYS A 43 15.38 -14.86 -3.62
N SER A 44 16.27 -13.89 -3.80
CA SER A 44 17.72 -14.01 -3.57
C SER A 44 18.21 -13.06 -2.48
N ALA A 45 17.29 -12.51 -1.67
CA ALA A 45 17.66 -11.64 -0.56
C ALA A 45 18.36 -12.42 0.55
N LYS A 46 19.21 -11.71 1.32
CA LYS A 46 19.87 -12.30 2.48
C LYS A 46 18.82 -12.73 3.53
N PRO A 47 19.03 -13.85 4.25
CA PRO A 47 18.07 -14.38 5.21
C PRO A 47 17.62 -13.37 6.28
N GLU A 48 18.50 -12.44 6.66
CA GLU A 48 18.24 -11.35 7.62
C GLU A 48 17.10 -10.43 7.20
N PHE A 49 16.89 -10.19 5.91
CA PHE A 49 15.82 -9.33 5.40
C PHE A 49 14.52 -10.08 5.12
N VAL A 50 14.58 -11.40 4.96
CA VAL A 50 13.43 -12.22 4.58
C VAL A 50 12.35 -12.21 5.67
N HIS A 51 12.73 -12.22 6.93
CA HIS A 51 11.77 -12.21 8.04
C HIS A 51 10.97 -10.90 8.08
N GLY A 52 11.65 -9.76 8.07
CA GLY A 52 11.01 -8.44 8.05
C GLY A 52 10.11 -8.27 6.82
N PHE A 53 10.60 -8.67 5.64
CA PHE A 53 9.80 -8.69 4.41
C PHE A 53 8.48 -9.45 4.61
N LEU A 54 8.52 -10.69 5.07
CA LEU A 54 7.30 -11.48 5.23
C LEU A 54 6.33 -10.89 6.26
N THR A 55 6.84 -10.36 7.37
CA THR A 55 6.02 -9.69 8.39
C THR A 55 5.27 -8.50 7.78
N GLU A 56 5.98 -7.63 7.06
CA GLU A 56 5.36 -6.45 6.43
C GLU A 56 4.33 -6.84 5.37
N TRP A 57 4.63 -7.85 4.55
CA TRP A 57 3.68 -8.32 3.53
C TRP A 57 2.46 -9.04 4.13
N GLN A 58 2.62 -9.70 5.28
CA GLN A 58 1.52 -10.27 6.03
C GLN A 58 0.62 -9.16 6.62
N ASN A 59 1.22 -8.10 7.17
CA ASN A 59 0.50 -6.93 7.67
C ASN A 59 -0.26 -6.22 6.54
N TYR A 60 0.39 -6.03 5.39
CA TYR A 60 -0.24 -5.47 4.20
C TYR A 60 -1.44 -6.29 3.73
N ARG A 61 -1.31 -7.63 3.70
CA ARG A 61 -2.40 -8.55 3.36
C ARG A 61 -3.57 -8.41 4.34
N THR A 62 -3.31 -8.36 5.64
CA THR A 62 -4.35 -8.14 6.67
C THR A 62 -5.05 -6.79 6.46
N MET A 63 -4.29 -5.73 6.26
CA MET A 63 -4.82 -4.39 5.97
C MET A 63 -5.72 -4.38 4.73
N LEU A 64 -5.31 -5.04 3.64
CA LEU A 64 -6.12 -5.17 2.42
C LEU A 64 -7.40 -5.97 2.64
N GLN A 65 -7.36 -6.97 3.53
CA GLN A 65 -8.51 -7.82 3.83
C GLN A 65 -9.56 -7.07 4.65
N GLU A 66 -9.12 -6.33 5.68
CA GLU A 66 -9.95 -5.58 6.61
C GLU A 66 -10.52 -4.29 6.02
N ARG A 67 -9.78 -3.61 5.12
CA ARG A 67 -10.28 -2.38 4.50
C ARG A 67 -11.47 -2.64 3.58
N GLN A 68 -12.53 -1.85 3.77
CA GLN A 68 -13.77 -1.99 3.00
C GLN A 68 -13.78 -1.16 1.71
N THR A 69 -13.16 0.03 1.66
CA THR A 69 -13.25 0.88 0.44
C THR A 69 -12.33 2.10 0.39
N HIS A 70 -11.69 2.51 1.50
CA HIS A 70 -10.88 3.74 1.54
C HIS A 70 -9.38 3.44 1.56
N PHE A 71 -8.65 4.05 0.63
CA PHE A 71 -7.19 3.99 0.55
C PHE A 71 -6.56 5.17 1.31
N GLY A 72 -5.50 4.88 2.06
CA GLY A 72 -4.91 5.79 3.05
C GLY A 72 -5.25 5.38 4.49
N GLN A 73 -4.37 5.68 5.43
CA GLN A 73 -4.71 5.65 6.85
C GLN A 73 -4.83 7.11 7.29
N ASP A 74 -5.86 7.43 8.07
CA ASP A 74 -5.91 8.76 8.67
C ASP A 74 -4.68 8.96 9.56
N LEU A 75 -4.07 10.13 9.44
CA LEU A 75 -2.98 10.54 10.32
C LEU A 75 -3.46 10.42 11.77
N SER A 76 -2.78 9.57 12.55
CA SER A 76 -3.05 9.41 13.98
C SER A 76 -2.85 10.73 14.71
N ALA A 77 -3.49 10.90 15.86
CA ALA A 77 -3.36 12.13 16.66
C ALA A 77 -1.90 12.43 17.01
N ASP A 78 -1.08 11.40 17.24
CA ASP A 78 0.34 11.54 17.58
C ASP A 78 1.17 11.97 16.38
N THR A 79 0.92 11.39 15.20
CA THR A 79 1.59 11.82 13.96
C THR A 79 1.20 13.24 13.57
N ARG A 80 -0.06 13.65 13.80
CA ARG A 80 -0.51 15.03 13.56
C ARG A 80 0.19 16.05 14.44
N LYS A 81 0.54 15.69 15.68
CA LYS A 81 1.29 16.55 16.61
C LYS A 81 2.75 16.74 16.21
N LEU A 82 3.32 15.79 15.47
CA LEU A 82 4.69 15.86 14.98
C LEU A 82 4.85 16.80 13.79
N LEU A 83 3.74 17.20 13.14
CA LEU A 83 3.76 18.13 12.02
C LEU A 83 3.93 19.58 12.51
N ASP A 84 4.79 20.34 11.85
CA ASP A 84 4.87 21.79 12.04
C ASP A 84 3.70 22.52 11.34
N ASP A 85 3.56 23.82 11.59
CA ASP A 85 2.43 24.59 11.07
C ASP A 85 2.47 24.76 9.55
N GLN A 86 3.65 24.76 8.93
CA GLN A 86 3.81 24.81 7.48
C GLN A 86 3.40 23.49 6.83
N GLN A 87 3.75 22.36 7.44
CA GLN A 87 3.38 21.02 7.00
C GLN A 87 1.86 20.79 7.11
N LYS A 88 1.24 21.30 8.18
CA LYS A 88 -0.23 21.29 8.33
C LYS A 88 -0.90 22.10 7.22
N GLN A 89 -0.41 23.31 6.95
CA GLN A 89 -0.97 24.16 5.90
C GLN A 89 -0.88 23.50 4.52
N LYS A 90 0.29 22.94 4.18
CA LYS A 90 0.50 22.22 2.93
C LYS A 90 -0.44 21.02 2.76
N LEU A 91 -0.75 20.34 3.86
CA LEU A 91 -1.67 19.20 3.85
C LEU A 91 -3.11 19.64 3.56
N LEU A 92 -3.53 20.81 4.09
CA LEU A 92 -4.82 21.42 3.76
C LEU A 92 -4.89 21.85 2.29
N ASP A 93 -3.83 22.47 1.77
CA ASP A 93 -3.77 22.91 0.37
C ASP A 93 -3.84 21.72 -0.59
N LEU A 94 -3.13 20.62 -0.28
CA LEU A 94 -3.18 19.38 -1.04
C LEU A 94 -4.58 18.75 -1.04
N HIS A 95 -5.25 18.70 0.11
CA HIS A 95 -6.60 18.19 0.22
C HIS A 95 -7.57 19.02 -0.64
N ALA A 96 -7.48 20.34 -0.56
CA ALA A 96 -8.28 21.25 -1.38
C ALA A 96 -8.01 21.06 -2.88
N ALA A 97 -6.75 20.87 -3.28
CA ALA A 97 -6.39 20.61 -4.68
C ALA A 97 -6.95 19.28 -5.20
N ALA A 98 -6.90 18.22 -4.39
CA ALA A 98 -7.39 16.89 -4.76
C ALA A 98 -8.93 16.79 -4.83
N THR A 99 -9.65 17.69 -4.15
CA THR A 99 -11.13 17.70 -4.09
C THR A 99 -11.77 18.72 -5.03
N LYS A 100 -10.98 19.58 -5.70
CA LYS A 100 -11.48 20.46 -6.75
C LYS A 100 -11.98 19.62 -7.94
N PRO A 101 -13.22 19.82 -8.41
CA PRO A 101 -13.68 19.20 -9.64
C PRO A 101 -12.78 19.66 -10.78
N THR A 102 -12.25 18.72 -11.55
CA THR A 102 -11.50 19.03 -12.77
C THR A 102 -12.52 19.51 -13.80
N ASP A 103 -12.61 20.83 -14.00
CA ASP A 103 -13.45 21.41 -15.05
C ASP A 103 -13.01 20.84 -16.41
N THR A 104 -13.82 19.93 -16.94
CA THR A 104 -13.77 19.48 -18.32
C THR A 104 -14.51 20.50 -19.17
N ASN A 105 -13.84 21.61 -19.47
CA ASN A 105 -14.22 22.48 -20.58
C ASN A 105 -12.96 23.00 -21.25
N ASN A 106 -12.55 22.32 -22.32
CA ASN A 106 -11.80 22.98 -23.37
C ASN A 106 -12.28 22.48 -24.74
N THR A 107 -12.90 23.42 -25.45
CA THR A 107 -13.20 23.45 -26.88
C THR A 107 -11.94 23.26 -27.72
#